data_AF-A0A6A6F4W1-F1
#
_entry.id   AF-A0A6A6F4W1-F1
#
_cell.length_a   1.000
_cell.length_b   1.000
_cell.length_c   1.000
_cell.angle_alpha   90.00
_cell.angle_beta   90.00
_cell.angle_gamma   90.00
#
_symmetry.space_group_name_H-M   'P 1'
#
loop_
_entity.id
_entity.type
_entity.pdbx_description
1 polymer ?
#
loop_
_entity_poly.entity_id
_entity_poly.type
_entity_poly.pdbx_seq_one_letter_code
_entity_poly.pdbx_strand_id
1 'polypeptide(L)'
;MGRSRRPVVDRLARRANGLEPPPCATRLPLPKQVADFAPWNGQHPEDVMTDGVVKGGYYDKPPGPNSTESNSARPTIWPNLSAKNNMGLQTLSYLFTSVLEKRQALGKCTAPSTFKPPPRVTVTDTKREAWLRDLANPEVPLRKQSRTIPHGIRGKLLMEQCLGKNIAMPRAVWLAKCVGANELRAFRRKGVSGTAAAAGESKWVREWTVQVEHFLESVIAMCGQPEWQSKMDYA
;
A
#
# COMPACT_ATOMS: atom_id res chain seq x y z
N MET A 1 23.36 29.75 -58.58
CA MET A 1 22.06 29.03 -58.45
C MET A 1 21.97 28.45 -57.04
N GLY A 2 21.18 29.09 -56.17
CA GLY A 2 21.08 28.72 -54.76
C GLY A 2 20.21 27.49 -54.55
N ARG A 3 20.75 26.46 -53.89
CA ARG A 3 19.98 25.29 -53.44
C ARG A 3 19.00 25.73 -52.36
N SER A 4 17.71 25.77 -52.71
CA SER A 4 16.63 25.91 -51.74
C SER A 4 16.67 24.72 -50.78
N ARG A 5 17.11 24.97 -49.53
CA ARG A 5 17.02 24.00 -48.45
C ARG A 5 15.54 23.84 -48.12
N ARG A 6 14.98 22.66 -48.37
CA ARG A 6 13.65 22.30 -47.84
C ARG A 6 13.65 22.59 -46.34
N PRO A 7 12.61 23.22 -45.78
CA PRO A 7 12.54 23.46 -44.35
C PRO A 7 12.63 22.11 -43.63
N VAL A 8 13.56 22.00 -42.68
CA VAL A 8 13.67 20.85 -41.79
C VAL A 8 12.38 20.85 -40.98
N VAL A 9 11.51 19.86 -41.24
CA VAL A 9 10.32 19.64 -40.45
C VAL A 9 10.78 19.36 -39.03
N ASP A 10 10.53 20.29 -38.11
CA ASP A 10 10.77 20.09 -36.69
C ASP A 10 9.85 18.96 -36.20
N ARG A 11 10.44 17.77 -36.01
CA ARG A 11 9.73 16.59 -35.52
C ARG A 11 9.29 16.77 -34.07
N LEU A 12 9.89 17.70 -33.32
CA LEU A 12 9.51 18.00 -31.94
C LEU A 12 8.27 18.88 -31.88
N ALA A 13 8.09 19.80 -32.84
CA ALA A 13 6.88 20.60 -33.00
C ALA A 13 5.63 19.76 -33.38
N ARG A 14 5.83 18.51 -33.82
CA ARG A 14 4.76 17.52 -34.10
C ARG A 14 4.53 16.53 -32.96
N ARG A 15 5.11 16.71 -31.77
CA ARG A 15 4.71 15.89 -30.63
C ARG A 15 3.28 16.28 -30.26
N ALA A 16 2.33 15.45 -30.68
CA ALA A 16 0.97 15.52 -30.16
C ALA A 16 1.06 15.31 -28.65
N ASN A 17 0.80 16.37 -27.89
CA ASN A 17 0.51 16.26 -26.46
C ASN A 17 -0.78 15.42 -26.36
N GLY A 18 -0.66 14.10 -26.16
CA GLY A 18 -1.80 13.17 -26.21
C GLY A 18 -1.53 11.77 -26.75
N LEU A 19 -0.28 11.41 -27.08
CA LEU A 19 0.08 10.02 -27.46
C LEU A 19 0.14 9.05 -26.28
N GLU A 20 0.29 9.58 -25.05
CA GLU A 20 0.30 8.77 -23.84
C GLU A 20 -1.06 8.80 -23.14
N PRO A 21 -1.57 7.65 -22.68
CA PRO A 21 -2.81 7.61 -21.93
C PRO A 21 -2.64 8.27 -20.55
N PRO A 22 -3.70 8.86 -19.99
CA PRO A 22 -3.67 9.36 -18.62
C PRO A 22 -3.21 8.28 -17.63
N PRO A 23 -2.41 8.61 -16.60
CA PRO A 23 -1.92 7.62 -15.62
C PRO A 23 -3.04 6.86 -14.89
N CYS A 24 -4.20 7.50 -14.72
CA CYS A 24 -5.39 6.93 -14.08
C CYS A 24 -6.28 6.09 -15.02
N ALA A 25 -5.95 5.99 -16.30
CA ALA A 25 -6.83 5.36 -17.27
C ALA A 25 -6.93 3.84 -17.07
N THR A 26 -8.14 3.32 -17.25
CA THR A 26 -8.43 1.89 -17.10
C THR A 26 -7.69 1.08 -18.16
N ARG A 27 -6.90 0.10 -17.72
CA ARG A 27 -6.18 -0.81 -18.61
C ARG A 27 -6.99 -2.07 -18.81
N LEU A 28 -7.20 -2.44 -20.06
CA LEU A 28 -7.84 -3.70 -20.41
C LEU A 28 -6.80 -4.84 -20.40
N PRO A 29 -7.21 -6.10 -20.13
CA PRO A 29 -6.36 -7.28 -20.30
C PRO A 29 -5.81 -7.37 -21.73
N LEU A 30 -4.76 -8.19 -21.94
CA LEU A 30 -4.01 -8.20 -23.20
C LEU A 30 -4.92 -8.26 -24.46
N PRO A 31 -4.63 -7.45 -25.49
CA PRO A 31 -3.52 -6.50 -25.60
C PRO A 31 -3.73 -5.33 -24.62
N LYS A 32 -2.67 -4.88 -23.91
CA LYS A 32 -2.72 -3.88 -22.80
C LYS A 32 -3.15 -2.47 -23.26
N GLN A 33 -4.26 -2.41 -23.98
CA GLN A 33 -4.88 -1.21 -24.49
C GLN A 33 -5.53 -0.48 -23.32
N VAL A 34 -5.42 0.82 -23.37
CA VAL A 34 -6.18 1.68 -22.46
C VAL A 34 -7.58 1.80 -23.04
N ALA A 35 -8.57 1.60 -22.17
CA ALA A 35 -9.96 1.73 -22.57
C ALA A 35 -10.21 3.13 -23.14
N ASP A 36 -10.86 3.20 -24.30
CA ASP A 36 -11.23 4.46 -24.96
C ASP A 36 -10.03 5.38 -25.28
N PHE A 37 -8.87 4.79 -25.56
CA PHE A 37 -7.66 5.53 -25.90
C PHE A 37 -6.98 4.96 -27.15
N ALA A 38 -7.20 5.63 -28.28
CA ALA A 38 -6.64 5.30 -29.58
C ALA A 38 -5.99 6.55 -30.22
N PRO A 39 -4.74 6.89 -29.84
CA PRO A 39 -4.06 8.06 -30.38
C PRO A 39 -3.61 7.82 -31.83
N TRP A 40 -3.69 8.86 -32.66
CA TRP A 40 -3.14 8.81 -34.01
C TRP A 40 -1.62 8.64 -33.97
N ASN A 41 -1.10 7.64 -34.69
CA ASN A 41 0.32 7.25 -34.67
C ASN A 41 0.99 7.34 -36.06
N GLY A 42 0.29 7.85 -37.08
CA GLY A 42 0.79 7.99 -38.45
C GLY A 42 0.94 6.68 -39.23
N GLN A 43 0.46 5.56 -38.68
CA GLN A 43 0.38 4.25 -39.35
C GLN A 43 -1.07 3.80 -39.51
N HIS A 44 -2.02 4.72 -39.42
CA HIS A 44 -3.40 4.36 -39.59
C HIS A 44 -3.68 4.09 -41.08
N PRO A 45 -4.72 3.30 -41.42
CA PRO A 45 -4.97 2.91 -42.81
C PRO A 45 -5.22 4.10 -43.75
N GLU A 46 -5.74 5.23 -43.24
CA GLU A 46 -5.91 6.48 -43.97
C GLU A 46 -4.59 7.17 -44.34
N ASP A 47 -3.51 6.91 -43.59
CA ASP A 47 -2.19 7.50 -43.83
C ASP A 47 -1.43 6.77 -44.96
N VAL A 48 -1.90 5.58 -45.35
CA VAL A 48 -1.28 4.77 -46.41
C VAL A 48 -1.78 5.24 -47.77
N MET A 49 -0.99 6.11 -48.40
CA MET A 49 -1.27 6.71 -49.71
C MET A 49 -1.15 5.71 -50.88
N THR A 50 -2.06 4.75 -50.94
CA THR A 50 -2.23 3.85 -52.10
C THR A 50 -2.94 4.57 -53.25
N ASP A 51 -2.78 4.08 -54.48
CA ASP A 51 -3.45 4.66 -55.66
C ASP A 51 -4.98 4.75 -55.49
N GLY A 52 -5.59 3.76 -54.82
CA GLY A 52 -7.01 3.74 -54.49
C GLY A 52 -7.41 4.81 -53.48
N VAL A 53 -6.66 4.99 -52.40
CA VAL A 53 -6.92 6.04 -51.38
C VAL A 53 -6.71 7.43 -51.97
N VAL A 54 -5.68 7.62 -52.80
CA VAL A 54 -5.38 8.91 -53.43
C VAL A 54 -6.45 9.31 -54.45
N LYS A 55 -6.98 8.36 -55.22
CA LYS A 55 -7.99 8.63 -56.25
C LYS A 55 -9.42 8.65 -55.71
N GLY A 56 -9.73 7.79 -54.74
CA GLY A 56 -11.10 7.55 -54.24
C GLY A 56 -11.37 8.04 -52.82
N GLY A 57 -10.36 8.54 -52.11
CA GLY A 57 -10.45 8.86 -50.69
C GLY A 57 -10.40 7.62 -49.80
N TYR A 58 -10.30 7.83 -48.49
CA TYR A 58 -10.38 6.78 -47.47
C TYR A 58 -11.73 6.81 -46.75
N TYR A 59 -12.32 5.63 -46.55
CA TYR A 59 -13.52 5.41 -45.75
C TYR A 59 -13.34 4.14 -44.91
N ASP A 60 -13.53 4.22 -43.58
CA ASP A 60 -13.50 3.02 -42.71
C ASP A 60 -14.60 2.01 -43.10
N LYS A 61 -15.77 2.55 -43.46
CA LYS A 61 -16.85 1.80 -44.11
C LYS A 61 -17.38 2.65 -45.25
N PRO A 62 -17.44 2.13 -46.49
CA PRO A 62 -17.99 2.88 -47.61
C PRO A 62 -19.47 3.20 -47.35
N PRO A 63 -19.97 4.39 -47.74
CA PRO A 63 -21.39 4.72 -47.66
C PRO A 63 -22.22 3.75 -48.52
N GLY A 64 -22.77 2.73 -47.88
CA GLY A 64 -23.63 1.75 -48.53
C GLY A 64 -25.10 2.20 -48.50
N PRO A 65 -25.90 1.86 -49.53
CA PRO A 65 -27.32 2.23 -49.58
C PRO A 65 -28.18 1.60 -48.47
N ASN A 66 -27.65 0.58 -47.77
CA ASN A 66 -28.35 -0.17 -46.71
C ASN A 66 -27.72 0.05 -45.32
N SER A 67 -27.31 1.27 -44.99
CA SER A 67 -26.80 1.55 -43.64
C SER A 67 -27.94 1.46 -42.61
N THR A 68 -27.93 0.40 -41.80
CA THR A 68 -28.86 0.22 -40.68
C THR A 68 -28.33 0.82 -39.38
N GLU A 69 -27.25 1.60 -39.41
CA GLU A 69 -26.60 2.16 -38.22
C GLU A 69 -27.51 3.14 -37.46
N SER A 70 -28.46 3.78 -38.15
CA SER A 70 -29.46 4.67 -37.56
C SER A 70 -30.78 3.98 -37.17
N ASN A 71 -30.91 2.68 -37.40
CA ASN A 71 -32.15 1.96 -37.07
C ASN A 71 -32.24 1.67 -35.58
N SER A 72 -33.46 1.69 -35.05
CA SER A 72 -33.69 1.31 -33.66
C SER A 72 -33.44 -0.19 -33.44
N ALA A 73 -32.66 -0.53 -32.41
CA ALA A 73 -32.51 -1.91 -31.94
C ALA A 73 -33.72 -2.42 -31.13
N ARG A 74 -34.78 -1.61 -30.96
CA ARG A 74 -35.98 -1.98 -30.19
C ARG A 74 -36.58 -3.32 -30.63
N PRO A 75 -36.78 -3.63 -31.92
CA PRO A 75 -37.35 -4.91 -32.33
C PRO A 75 -36.50 -6.13 -31.90
N THR A 76 -35.19 -5.97 -31.79
CA THR A 76 -34.24 -7.02 -31.39
C THR A 76 -34.18 -7.18 -29.87
N ILE A 77 -34.20 -6.08 -29.12
CA ILE A 77 -34.00 -6.09 -27.66
C ILE A 77 -35.32 -6.29 -26.92
N TRP A 78 -36.40 -5.63 -27.35
CA TRP A 78 -37.67 -5.57 -26.62
C TRP A 78 -38.27 -6.96 -26.32
N PRO A 79 -38.31 -7.92 -27.25
CA PRO A 79 -38.86 -9.25 -26.97
C PRO A 79 -38.16 -9.98 -25.82
N ASN A 80 -36.85 -9.77 -25.66
CA ASN A 80 -36.06 -10.37 -24.58
C ASN A 80 -36.35 -9.73 -23.21
N LEU A 81 -36.72 -8.44 -23.19
CA LEU A 81 -37.04 -7.70 -21.98
C LEU A 81 -38.52 -7.83 -21.57
N SER A 82 -39.42 -7.94 -22.54
CA SER A 82 -40.88 -8.01 -22.32
C SER A 82 -41.45 -9.43 -22.32
N ALA A 83 -40.59 -10.46 -22.39
CA ALA A 83 -41.03 -11.84 -22.31
C ALA A 83 -41.76 -12.09 -20.98
N LYS A 84 -42.86 -12.87 -21.00
CA LYS A 84 -43.76 -13.08 -19.83
C LYS A 84 -43.05 -13.53 -18.54
N ASN A 85 -41.88 -14.15 -18.65
CA ASN A 85 -41.12 -14.68 -17.51
C ASN A 85 -39.96 -13.76 -17.07
N ASN A 86 -39.83 -12.55 -17.64
CA ASN A 86 -38.76 -11.58 -17.34
C ASN A 86 -37.33 -12.17 -17.43
N MET A 87 -37.14 -13.20 -18.25
CA MET A 87 -35.92 -14.01 -18.26
C MET A 87 -34.67 -13.16 -18.54
N GLY A 88 -34.74 -12.24 -19.52
CA GLY A 88 -33.64 -11.33 -19.81
C GLY A 88 -33.27 -10.41 -18.64
N LEU A 89 -34.27 -9.89 -17.89
CA LEU A 89 -34.01 -9.07 -16.71
C LEU A 89 -33.40 -9.88 -15.57
N GLN A 90 -33.86 -11.12 -15.37
CA GLN A 90 -33.30 -12.03 -14.36
C GLN A 90 -31.84 -12.37 -14.66
N THR A 91 -31.52 -12.68 -15.93
CA THR A 91 -30.13 -12.94 -16.35
C THR A 91 -29.24 -11.72 -16.14
N LEU A 92 -29.70 -10.53 -16.48
CA LEU A 92 -28.94 -9.29 -16.24
C LEU A 92 -28.72 -9.05 -14.74
N SER A 93 -29.76 -9.21 -13.92
CA SER A 93 -29.68 -9.05 -12.46
C SER A 93 -28.64 -10.00 -11.86
N TYR A 94 -28.67 -11.28 -12.26
CA TYR A 94 -27.70 -12.28 -11.83
C TYR A 94 -26.27 -11.93 -12.25
N LEU A 95 -26.08 -11.53 -13.51
CA LEU A 95 -24.78 -11.15 -14.04
C LEU A 95 -24.22 -9.93 -13.31
N PHE A 96 -25.01 -8.87 -13.12
CA PHE A 96 -24.58 -7.67 -12.41
C PHE A 96 -24.21 -7.97 -10.96
N THR A 97 -25.01 -8.77 -10.26
CA THR A 97 -24.70 -9.19 -8.88
C THR A 97 -23.38 -9.98 -8.85
N SER A 98 -23.21 -10.95 -9.75
CA SER A 98 -21.98 -11.75 -9.84
C SER A 98 -20.74 -10.90 -10.14
N VAL A 99 -20.86 -9.91 -11.04
CA VAL A 99 -19.78 -8.97 -11.38
C VAL A 99 -19.45 -8.08 -10.19
N LEU A 100 -20.46 -7.59 -9.46
CA LEU A 100 -20.27 -6.76 -8.26
C LEU A 100 -19.57 -7.53 -7.14
N GLU A 101 -19.98 -8.77 -6.88
CA GLU A 101 -19.34 -9.67 -5.93
C GLU A 101 -17.88 -9.92 -6.29
N LYS A 102 -17.60 -10.24 -7.57
CA LYS A 102 -16.24 -10.45 -8.06
C LYS A 102 -15.39 -9.18 -7.94
N ARG A 103 -15.95 -8.02 -8.29
CA ARG A 103 -15.26 -6.72 -8.14
C ARG A 103 -14.95 -6.43 -6.68
N GLN A 104 -15.88 -6.69 -5.77
CA GLN A 104 -15.67 -6.53 -4.34
C GLN A 104 -14.58 -7.48 -3.82
N ALA A 105 -14.59 -8.75 -4.24
CA ALA A 105 -13.57 -9.72 -3.86
C ALA A 105 -12.17 -9.30 -4.33
N LEU A 106 -12.03 -8.82 -5.56
CA LEU A 106 -10.77 -8.35 -6.12
C LEU A 106 -10.30 -7.02 -5.49
N GLY A 107 -11.22 -6.19 -5.01
CA GLY A 107 -10.90 -4.94 -4.31
C GLY A 107 -10.44 -5.11 -2.86
N LYS A 108 -10.52 -6.33 -2.30
CA LYS A 108 -10.05 -6.61 -0.94
C LYS A 108 -8.53 -6.77 -0.92
N CYS A 109 -7.89 -6.27 0.14
CA CYS A 109 -6.50 -6.60 0.45
C CYS A 109 -6.43 -8.06 0.91
N THR A 110 -6.00 -8.96 0.02
CA THR A 110 -5.84 -10.39 0.30
C THR A 110 -4.42 -10.77 0.71
N ALA A 111 -3.49 -9.81 0.66
CA ALA A 111 -2.09 -10.06 1.01
C ALA A 111 -1.98 -10.42 2.50
N PRO A 112 -1.24 -11.49 2.86
CA PRO A 112 -0.97 -11.78 4.26
C PRO A 112 -0.15 -10.65 4.89
N SER A 113 -0.34 -10.43 6.19
CA SER A 113 0.42 -9.40 6.92
C SER A 113 1.91 -9.66 6.81
N THR A 114 2.62 -8.71 6.20
CA THR A 114 4.09 -8.69 6.13
C THR A 114 4.71 -7.99 7.32
N PHE A 115 3.90 -7.48 8.25
CA PHE A 115 4.36 -6.77 9.43
C PHE A 115 5.18 -7.72 10.33
N LYS A 116 6.44 -7.38 10.52
CA LYS A 116 7.34 -8.04 11.46
C LYS A 116 7.84 -6.98 12.44
N PRO A 117 7.83 -7.25 13.75
CA PRO A 117 8.51 -6.38 14.71
C PRO A 117 9.98 -6.17 14.29
N PRO A 118 10.56 -4.99 14.57
CA PRO A 118 11.97 -4.73 14.31
C PRO A 118 12.86 -5.85 14.84
N PRO A 119 13.81 -6.37 14.03
CA PRO A 119 14.72 -7.41 14.50
C PRO A 119 15.58 -6.87 15.63
N ARG A 120 15.89 -7.75 16.60
CA ARG A 120 16.83 -7.44 17.66
C ARG A 120 18.24 -7.87 17.26
N VAL A 121 19.23 -7.01 17.50
CA VAL A 121 20.62 -7.22 17.09
C VAL A 121 21.57 -6.98 18.25
N THR A 122 22.60 -7.83 18.35
CA THR A 122 23.63 -7.70 19.38
C THR A 122 24.57 -6.59 18.97
N VAL A 123 24.73 -5.61 19.85
CA VAL A 123 25.59 -4.46 19.65
C VAL A 123 26.40 -4.23 20.92
N THR A 124 27.58 -3.65 20.75
CA THR A 124 28.44 -3.17 21.84
C THR A 124 27.68 -2.15 22.70
N ASP A 125 28.03 -2.04 23.97
CA ASP A 125 27.35 -1.12 24.91
C ASP A 125 27.43 0.34 24.45
N THR A 126 28.55 0.80 23.89
CA THR A 126 28.68 2.15 23.33
C THR A 126 27.66 2.44 22.22
N LYS A 127 27.39 1.46 21.35
CA LYS A 127 26.38 1.58 20.27
C LYS A 127 24.97 1.52 20.83
N ARG A 128 24.72 0.71 21.87
CA ARG A 128 23.43 0.67 22.57
C ARG A 128 23.12 2.01 23.23
N GLU A 129 24.10 2.59 23.93
CA GLU A 129 23.98 3.91 24.57
C GLU A 129 23.75 5.03 23.55
N ALA A 130 24.49 5.04 22.44
CA ALA A 130 24.26 5.98 21.34
C ALA A 130 22.85 5.83 20.75
N TRP A 131 22.37 4.59 20.55
CA TRP A 131 21.04 4.32 20.03
C TRP A 131 19.93 4.82 20.97
N LEU A 132 20.10 4.64 22.30
CA LEU A 132 19.15 5.16 23.29
C LEU A 132 19.15 6.69 23.36
N ARG A 133 20.31 7.34 23.20
CA ARG A 133 20.38 8.81 23.05
C ARG A 133 19.69 9.31 21.79
N ASP A 134 19.91 8.63 20.66
CA ASP A 134 19.16 8.89 19.41
C ASP A 134 17.65 8.62 19.60
N LEU A 135 17.26 7.69 20.48
CA LEU A 135 15.85 7.43 20.78
C LEU A 135 15.24 8.56 21.64
N ALA A 136 16.00 9.19 22.53
CA ALA A 136 15.53 10.33 23.32
C ALA A 136 15.33 11.60 22.48
N ASN A 137 16.14 11.78 21.42
CA ASN A 137 16.12 12.98 20.59
C ASN A 137 14.91 13.01 19.62
N PRO A 138 13.98 13.99 19.73
CA PRO A 138 12.84 14.11 18.84
C PRO A 138 13.23 14.40 17.38
N GLU A 139 14.37 15.08 17.15
CA GLU A 139 14.88 15.42 15.82
C GLU A 139 15.33 14.19 15.04
N VAL A 140 15.61 13.07 15.71
CA VAL A 140 16.01 11.83 15.02
C VAL A 140 14.76 11.02 14.68
N PRO A 141 14.44 10.81 13.39
CA PRO A 141 13.19 10.16 12.99
C PRO A 141 13.18 8.67 13.32
N LEU A 142 12.10 8.18 13.93
CA LEU A 142 11.94 6.79 14.40
C LEU A 142 12.23 5.73 13.34
N ARG A 143 12.04 6.05 12.04
CA ARG A 143 12.35 5.16 10.91
C ARG A 143 13.83 4.73 10.89
N LYS A 144 14.75 5.54 11.43
CA LYS A 144 16.17 5.20 11.55
C LYS A 144 16.39 4.16 12.65
N GLN A 145 15.77 4.35 13.82
CA GLN A 145 15.89 3.46 14.99
C GLN A 145 15.12 2.16 14.82
N SER A 146 13.99 2.16 14.08
CA SER A 146 13.13 1.00 13.89
C SER A 146 13.70 -0.07 12.96
N ARG A 147 14.85 0.18 12.30
CA ARG A 147 15.53 -0.82 11.48
C ARG A 147 16.02 -2.00 12.30
N THR A 148 16.58 -1.73 13.47
CA THR A 148 17.15 -2.73 14.39
C THR A 148 17.09 -2.21 15.82
N ILE A 149 16.65 -3.06 16.75
CA ILE A 149 16.62 -2.72 18.19
C ILE A 149 17.78 -3.46 18.90
N PRO A 150 18.59 -2.78 19.73
CA PRO A 150 19.62 -3.46 20.51
C PRO A 150 19.08 -4.59 21.41
N HIS A 151 19.82 -5.69 21.52
CA HIS A 151 19.66 -6.64 22.62
C HIS A 151 20.08 -6.01 23.97
N GLY A 152 19.66 -6.63 25.07
CA GLY A 152 20.00 -6.21 26.43
C GLY A 152 19.01 -5.22 27.07
N ILE A 153 18.21 -4.49 26.28
CA ILE A 153 17.17 -3.58 26.79
C ILE A 153 15.86 -4.34 26.96
N ARG A 154 15.47 -4.69 28.18
CA ARG A 154 14.22 -5.42 28.48
C ARG A 154 13.78 -5.22 29.94
N GLY A 155 12.50 -5.48 30.22
CA GLY A 155 11.95 -5.44 31.57
C GLY A 155 12.23 -4.14 32.32
N LYS A 156 12.52 -4.24 33.62
CA LYS A 156 12.85 -3.09 34.49
C LYS A 156 13.91 -2.18 33.87
N LEU A 157 15.00 -2.76 33.36
CA LEU A 157 16.08 -2.00 32.71
C LEU A 157 15.59 -1.19 31.50
N LEU A 158 14.60 -1.65 30.74
CA LEU A 158 14.01 -0.86 29.65
C LEU A 158 13.37 0.42 30.19
N MET A 159 12.60 0.31 31.26
CA MET A 159 11.90 1.44 31.88
C MET A 159 12.88 2.40 32.55
N GLU A 160 13.88 1.88 33.26
CA GLU A 160 14.97 2.68 33.84
C GLU A 160 15.75 3.47 32.78
N GLN A 161 16.02 2.86 31.62
CA GLN A 161 16.72 3.53 30.52
C GLN A 161 15.86 4.61 29.85
N CYS A 162 14.54 4.39 29.75
CA CYS A 162 13.61 5.39 29.25
C CYS A 162 13.50 6.59 30.20
N LEU A 163 13.33 6.33 31.50
CA LEU A 163 13.29 7.34 32.55
C LEU A 163 14.61 8.12 32.63
N GLY A 164 15.74 7.42 32.76
CA GLY A 164 17.05 8.05 32.96
C GLY A 164 17.56 8.88 31.79
N LYS A 165 16.99 8.70 30.58
CA LYS A 165 17.32 9.48 29.38
C LYS A 165 16.20 10.41 28.93
N ASN A 166 15.13 10.55 29.72
CA ASN A 166 13.95 11.38 29.40
C ASN A 166 13.37 11.09 28.01
N ILE A 167 13.21 9.81 27.66
CA ILE A 167 12.67 9.42 26.36
C ILE A 167 11.19 9.77 26.27
N ALA A 168 10.78 10.56 25.28
CA ALA A 168 9.36 10.94 25.13
C ALA A 168 8.41 9.72 25.16
N MET A 169 7.30 9.83 25.91
CA MET A 169 6.37 8.73 26.20
C MET A 169 5.92 7.93 24.97
N PRO A 170 5.57 8.54 23.81
CA PRO A 170 5.21 7.76 22.61
C PRO A 170 6.33 6.84 22.11
N ARG A 171 7.60 7.27 22.23
CA ARG A 171 8.79 6.50 21.82
C ARG A 171 9.12 5.40 22.83
N ALA A 172 8.94 5.68 24.13
CA ALA A 172 9.08 4.68 25.18
C ALA A 172 8.05 3.55 25.05
N VAL A 173 6.78 3.89 24.84
CA VAL A 173 5.69 2.92 24.57
C VAL A 173 5.96 2.12 23.31
N TRP A 174 6.44 2.77 22.24
CA TRP A 174 6.84 2.08 21.01
C TRP A 174 7.97 1.06 21.27
N LEU A 175 9.00 1.43 22.02
CA LEU A 175 10.10 0.54 22.35
C LEU A 175 9.61 -0.65 23.18
N ALA A 176 8.82 -0.41 24.24
CA ALA A 176 8.24 -1.45 25.07
C ALA A 176 7.40 -2.44 24.25
N LYS A 177 6.53 -1.94 23.35
CA LYS A 177 5.75 -2.77 22.43
C LYS A 177 6.63 -3.59 21.49
N CYS A 178 7.70 -3.00 20.94
CA CYS A 178 8.59 -3.73 20.05
C CYS A 178 9.40 -4.82 20.78
N VAL A 179 9.88 -4.55 21.99
CA VAL A 179 10.57 -5.55 22.80
C VAL A 179 9.61 -6.67 23.20
N GLY A 180 8.44 -6.34 23.75
CA GLY A 180 7.42 -7.31 24.16
C GLY A 180 6.92 -8.18 23.00
N ALA A 181 6.64 -7.59 21.83
CA ALA A 181 6.24 -8.36 20.65
C ALA A 181 7.34 -9.33 20.18
N ASN A 182 8.62 -8.96 20.29
CA ASN A 182 9.73 -9.86 19.98
C ASN A 182 9.84 -11.01 20.97
N GLU A 183 9.66 -10.75 22.27
CA GLU A 183 9.68 -11.77 23.33
C GLU A 183 8.50 -12.75 23.16
N LEU A 184 7.28 -12.24 22.99
CA LEU A 184 6.08 -13.04 22.76
C LEU A 184 6.20 -13.94 21.52
N ARG A 185 6.78 -13.40 20.45
CA ARG A 185 7.05 -14.14 19.22
C ARG A 185 8.07 -15.26 19.42
N ALA A 186 9.05 -15.09 20.31
CA ALA A 186 10.02 -16.13 20.61
C ALA A 186 9.35 -17.35 21.29
N PHE A 187 8.32 -17.14 22.11
CA PHE A 187 7.55 -18.24 22.71
C PHE A 187 6.74 -19.03 21.69
N ARG A 188 6.14 -18.36 20.70
CA ARG A 188 5.35 -19.01 19.65
C ARG A 188 6.19 -19.80 18.62
N ARG A 189 7.48 -19.51 18.46
CA ARG A 189 8.37 -20.23 17.51
C ARG A 189 8.81 -21.61 17.99
N LYS A 190 8.70 -21.93 19.29
CA LYS A 190 9.14 -23.22 19.85
C LYS A 190 8.18 -24.40 19.57
N GLY A 191 7.37 -24.34 18.50
CA GLY A 191 6.38 -25.37 18.17
C GLY A 191 5.17 -25.40 19.11
N VAL A 192 5.07 -24.45 20.04
CA VAL A 192 4.01 -24.38 21.04
C VAL A 192 2.80 -23.67 20.41
N SER A 193 1.71 -24.40 20.18
CA SER A 193 0.44 -23.88 19.66
C SER A 193 -0.71 -24.12 20.65
N GLY A 194 -1.84 -23.45 20.43
CA GLY A 194 -3.05 -23.63 21.25
C GLY A 194 -2.88 -23.19 22.70
N THR A 195 -3.39 -23.99 23.64
CA THR A 195 -3.45 -23.69 25.08
C THR A 195 -2.08 -23.42 25.70
N ALA A 196 -1.04 -24.13 25.25
CA ALA A 196 0.32 -23.94 25.76
C ALA A 196 0.94 -22.59 25.33
N ALA A 197 0.56 -22.07 24.15
CA ALA A 197 0.98 -20.73 23.72
C ALA A 197 0.30 -19.67 24.60
N ALA A 198 -1.01 -19.81 24.83
CA ALA A 198 -1.76 -18.92 25.71
C ALA A 198 -1.21 -18.92 27.14
N ALA A 199 -0.81 -20.07 27.69
CA ALA A 199 -0.16 -20.15 29.00
C ALA A 199 1.18 -19.41 29.06
N GLY A 200 1.99 -19.50 27.98
CA GLY A 200 3.24 -18.74 27.85
C GLY A 200 3.03 -17.23 27.81
N GLU A 201 1.98 -16.77 27.12
CA GLU A 201 1.59 -15.35 27.09
C GLU A 201 1.15 -14.87 28.47
N SER A 202 0.28 -15.62 29.16
CA SER A 202 -0.14 -15.30 30.53
C SER A 202 1.02 -15.28 31.52
N LYS A 203 2.03 -16.15 31.34
CA LYS A 203 3.26 -16.11 32.12
C LYS A 203 4.06 -14.84 31.83
N TRP A 204 4.25 -14.50 30.55
CA TRP A 204 4.96 -13.30 30.15
C TRP A 204 4.29 -12.02 30.68
N VAL A 205 2.96 -11.93 30.63
CA VAL A 205 2.22 -10.79 31.19
C VAL A 205 2.48 -10.64 32.68
N ARG A 206 2.43 -11.74 33.45
CA ARG A 206 2.75 -11.70 34.89
C ARG A 206 4.18 -11.25 35.16
N GLU A 207 5.16 -11.79 34.43
CA GLU A 207 6.56 -11.39 34.55
C GLU A 207 6.78 -9.91 34.22
N TRP A 208 6.12 -9.40 33.18
CA TRP A 208 6.16 -7.99 32.81
C TRP A 208 5.55 -7.11 33.92
N THR A 209 4.40 -7.49 34.48
CA THR A 209 3.77 -6.74 35.58
C THR A 209 4.69 -6.65 36.80
N VAL A 210 5.34 -7.74 37.19
CA VAL A 210 6.31 -7.75 38.31
C VAL A 210 7.51 -6.82 38.01
N GLN A 211 7.97 -6.77 36.76
CA GLN A 211 9.05 -5.87 36.37
C GLN A 211 8.63 -4.39 36.40
N VAL A 212 7.37 -4.08 36.10
CA VAL A 212 6.79 -2.74 36.24
C VAL A 212 6.68 -2.37 37.72
N GLU A 213 6.19 -3.29 38.55
CA GLU A 213 6.10 -3.10 40.01
C GLU A 213 7.48 -2.76 40.61
N HIS A 214 8.50 -3.57 40.33
CA HIS A 214 9.86 -3.28 40.80
C HIS A 214 10.44 -1.98 40.26
N PHE A 215 10.05 -1.58 39.04
CA PHE A 215 10.42 -0.27 38.51
C PHE A 215 9.78 0.85 39.35
N LEU A 216 8.48 0.78 39.61
CA LEU A 216 7.77 1.77 40.42
C LEU A 216 8.32 1.82 41.85
N GLU A 217 8.56 0.67 42.49
CA GLU A 217 9.22 0.59 43.80
C GLU A 217 10.56 1.33 43.80
N SER A 218 11.35 1.16 42.74
CA SER A 218 12.64 1.85 42.62
C SER A 218 12.52 3.36 42.40
N VAL A 219 11.48 3.82 41.70
CA VAL A 219 11.20 5.26 41.52
C VAL A 219 10.69 5.87 42.84
N ILE A 220 9.81 5.16 43.55
CA ILE A 220 9.29 5.57 44.86
C ILE A 220 10.41 5.64 45.90
N ALA A 221 11.37 4.70 45.86
CA ALA A 221 12.53 4.72 46.74
C ALA A 221 13.45 5.96 46.54
N MET A 222 13.32 6.67 45.40
CA MET A 222 14.05 7.91 45.13
C MET A 222 13.36 9.17 45.70
N CYS A 223 12.19 9.03 46.33
CA CYS A 223 11.50 10.16 46.96
C CYS A 223 12.43 10.88 47.94
N GLY A 224 12.48 12.22 47.84
CA GLY A 224 13.35 13.07 48.65
C GLY A 224 14.75 13.31 48.07
N GLN A 225 15.12 12.67 46.96
CA GLN A 225 16.37 12.95 46.22
C GLN A 225 16.18 14.10 45.21
N PRO A 226 17.23 14.80 44.75
CA PRO A 226 17.07 15.82 43.71
C PRO A 226 16.39 15.25 42.46
N GLU A 227 15.48 16.04 41.87
CA GLU A 227 14.69 15.70 40.67
C GLU A 227 13.67 14.54 40.84
N TRP A 228 13.39 14.10 42.07
CA TRP A 228 12.47 12.98 42.31
C TRP A 228 11.06 13.20 41.73
N GLN A 229 10.55 14.44 41.80
CA GLN A 229 9.21 14.79 41.31
C GLN A 229 9.08 14.57 39.81
N SER A 230 10.01 15.11 39.01
CA SER A 230 10.00 14.93 37.56
C SER A 230 10.15 13.47 37.15
N LYS A 231 10.90 12.67 37.92
CA LYS A 231 11.05 11.23 37.67
C LYS A 231 9.79 10.44 38.02
N MET A 232 9.09 10.87 39.07
CA MET A 232 7.79 10.30 39.46
C MET A 232 6.71 10.64 38.43
N ASP A 233 6.65 11.89 37.97
CA ASP A 233 5.65 12.33 36.97
C ASP A 233 5.81 11.63 35.61
N TYR A 234 7.03 11.25 35.27
CA TYR A 234 7.33 10.49 34.05
C TYR A 234 6.88 9.02 34.16
N ALA A 235 7.05 8.41 35.34
CA ALA A 235 6.91 6.98 35.58
C ALA A 235 5.44 6.53 35.56
#